data_AF-A0A8C8RBZ7-F1
#
_entry.id   AF-A0A8C8RBZ7-F1
#
_cell.length_a   1.000
_cell.length_b   1.000
_cell.length_c   1.000
_cell.angle_alpha   90.00
_cell.angle_beta   90.00
_cell.angle_gamma   90.00
#
_symmetry.space_group_name_H-M   'P 1'
#
loop_
_entity.id
_entity.type
_entity.pdbx_description
1 polymer ?
#
loop_
_entity_poly.entity_id
_entity_poly.type
_entity_poly.pdbx_seq_one_letter_code
_entity_poly.pdbx_strand_id
1 'polypeptide(L)'
;IETGMDFIHSSGIQMTHYLQENYQSSQAWFLFISFAADLRNTFFVFFPIWFHLCEAVGVKLIWVAVIGDWLNLVSKWILFGQRPYWWVRETGYYGNASSPLIQQFPATCETGAGDPSGHAMGSAGVYYVMVTALLVQIWQLQEWGSCLFPRCCCGACPENTPQILLIE
;
A
#
# COMPACT_ATOMS: atom_id res chain seq x y z
N ILE A 1 -25.33 1.04 -19.65
CA ILE A 1 -24.42 0.66 -18.54
C ILE A 1 -23.05 0.28 -19.11
N GLU A 2 -22.97 -0.53 -20.17
CA GLU A 2 -21.72 -0.86 -20.89
C GLU A 2 -20.91 0.39 -21.30
N THR A 3 -21.53 1.37 -21.95
CA THR A 3 -20.85 2.60 -22.40
C THR A 3 -20.14 3.40 -21.29
N GLY A 4 -20.67 3.34 -20.06
CA GLY A 4 -20.07 4.03 -18.92
C GLY A 4 -18.83 3.30 -18.38
N MET A 5 -18.89 1.97 -18.29
CA MET A 5 -17.74 1.17 -17.85
C MET A 5 -16.62 1.18 -18.89
N ASP A 6 -16.97 1.07 -20.18
CA ASP A 6 -15.99 1.15 -21.27
C ASP A 6 -15.30 2.51 -21.32
N PHE A 7 -16.02 3.59 -21.00
CA PHE A 7 -15.44 4.92 -20.86
C PHE A 7 -14.39 4.97 -19.74
N ILE A 8 -14.68 4.38 -18.57
CA ILE A 8 -13.74 4.33 -17.43
C ILE A 8 -12.49 3.52 -17.79
N HIS A 9 -12.66 2.35 -18.40
CA HIS A 9 -11.53 1.53 -18.85
C HIS A 9 -10.69 2.26 -19.90
N SER A 10 -11.34 2.87 -20.91
CA SER A 10 -10.63 3.65 -21.93
C SER A 10 -9.87 4.83 -21.33
N SER A 11 -10.44 5.51 -20.33
CA SER A 11 -9.80 6.63 -19.62
C SER A 11 -8.56 6.16 -18.84
N GLY A 12 -8.65 5.01 -18.16
CA GLY A 12 -7.51 4.42 -17.47
C GLY A 12 -6.37 4.00 -18.42
N ILE A 13 -6.73 3.50 -19.60
CA ILE A 13 -5.80 3.15 -20.67
C ILE A 13 -5.11 4.38 -21.25
N GLN A 14 -5.87 5.44 -21.54
CA GLN A 14 -5.33 6.70 -22.03
C GLN A 14 -4.38 7.34 -21.00
N MET A 15 -4.74 7.29 -19.71
CA MET A 15 -3.84 7.74 -18.64
C MET A 15 -2.55 6.92 -18.60
N THR A 16 -2.65 5.60 -18.70
CA THR A 16 -1.48 4.70 -18.71
C THR A 16 -0.58 5.00 -19.91
N HIS A 17 -1.16 5.15 -21.10
CA HIS A 17 -0.44 5.51 -22.32
C HIS A 17 0.24 6.88 -22.20
N TYR A 18 -0.47 7.88 -21.70
CA TYR A 18 0.08 9.22 -21.46
C TYR A 18 1.29 9.18 -20.53
N LEU A 19 1.21 8.42 -19.42
CA LEU A 19 2.34 8.24 -18.51
C LEU A 19 3.52 7.53 -19.20
N GLN A 20 3.23 6.51 -20.01
CA GLN A 20 4.25 5.77 -20.76
C GLN A 20 4.90 6.58 -21.88
N GLU A 21 4.27 7.61 -22.43
CA GLU A 21 4.90 8.47 -23.44
C GLU A 21 5.64 9.65 -22.81
N ASN A 22 5.06 10.29 -21.81
CA ASN A 22 5.59 11.54 -21.25
C ASN A 22 6.62 11.34 -20.14
N TYR A 23 6.62 10.18 -19.47
CA TYR A 23 7.46 9.92 -18.30
C TYR A 23 8.37 8.69 -18.47
N GLN A 24 8.77 8.33 -19.71
CA GLN A 24 9.70 7.21 -19.94
C GLN A 24 11.02 7.34 -19.18
N SER A 25 11.58 8.55 -19.09
CA SER A 25 12.83 8.80 -18.36
C SER A 25 12.73 8.53 -16.86
N SER A 26 11.52 8.62 -16.28
CA SER A 26 11.24 8.38 -14.87
C SER A 26 10.74 6.96 -14.59
N GLN A 27 10.74 6.07 -15.58
CA GLN A 27 10.27 4.68 -15.43
C GLN A 27 10.97 3.95 -14.27
N ALA A 28 12.29 4.12 -14.13
CA ALA A 28 13.06 3.49 -13.05
C ALA A 28 12.59 3.95 -11.66
N TRP A 29 12.22 5.22 -11.51
CA TRP A 29 11.66 5.75 -10.26
C TRP A 29 10.30 5.12 -9.94
N PHE A 30 9.41 4.98 -10.93
CA PHE A 30 8.12 4.33 -10.72
C PHE A 30 8.26 2.85 -10.33
N LEU A 31 9.20 2.14 -10.96
CA LEU A 31 9.50 0.75 -10.60
C LEU A 31 10.08 0.63 -9.19
N PHE A 32 10.95 1.57 -8.80
CA PHE A 32 11.49 1.61 -7.44
C PHE A 32 10.39 1.86 -6.40
N ILE A 33 9.50 2.83 -6.63
CA ILE A 33 8.36 3.10 -5.74
C ILE A 33 7.45 1.88 -5.65
N SER A 34 7.17 1.22 -6.77
CA SER A 34 6.34 0.01 -6.79
C SER A 34 6.98 -1.14 -6.01
N PHE A 35 8.31 -1.28 -6.12
CA PHE A 35 9.07 -2.22 -5.30
C PHE A 35 8.98 -1.86 -3.81
N ALA A 36 9.18 -0.58 -3.44
CA ALA A 36 9.05 -0.14 -2.05
C ALA A 36 7.63 -0.36 -1.48
N ALA A 37 6.60 -0.25 -2.33
CA ALA A 37 5.21 -0.51 -2.00
C ALA A 37 4.84 -2.01 -1.93
N ASP A 38 5.78 -2.92 -2.18
CA ASP A 38 5.56 -4.36 -2.04
C ASP A 38 5.46 -4.76 -0.56
N LEU A 39 4.38 -5.48 -0.23
CA LEU A 39 4.15 -6.02 1.11
C LEU A 39 5.27 -6.99 1.54
N ARG A 40 5.95 -7.63 0.57
CA ARG A 40 7.16 -8.42 0.83
C ARG A 40 8.23 -7.60 1.57
N ASN A 41 8.49 -6.39 1.09
CA ASN A 41 9.45 -5.49 1.74
C ASN A 41 8.97 -5.04 3.12
N THR A 42 7.65 -4.99 3.34
CA THR A 42 7.09 -4.76 4.67
C THR A 42 7.47 -5.85 5.66
N PHE A 43 7.29 -7.12 5.29
CA PHE A 43 7.61 -8.23 6.19
C PHE A 43 9.11 -8.44 6.38
N PHE A 44 9.92 -8.29 5.33
CA PHE A 44 11.36 -8.58 5.41
C PHE A 44 12.23 -7.41 5.84
N VAL A 45 11.78 -6.16 5.64
CA VAL A 45 12.60 -4.96 5.92
C VAL A 45 11.96 -4.12 7.01
N PHE A 46 10.70 -3.69 6.83
CA PHE A 46 10.08 -2.76 7.79
C PHE A 46 9.76 -3.42 9.13
N PHE A 47 9.21 -4.63 9.12
CA PHE A 47 8.90 -5.36 10.35
C PHE A 47 10.11 -5.52 11.28
N PRO A 48 11.27 -6.08 10.87
CA PRO A 48 12.38 -6.25 11.79
C PRO A 48 12.91 -4.90 12.31
N ILE A 49 12.96 -3.85 11.49
CA ILE A 49 13.40 -2.52 11.93
C ILE A 49 12.47 -1.98 13.03
N TRP A 50 11.16 -1.97 12.76
CA TRP A 50 10.17 -1.44 13.70
C TRP A 50 10.01 -2.30 14.93
N PHE A 51 10.15 -3.62 14.82
CA PHE A 51 10.10 -4.51 15.97
C PHE A 51 11.23 -4.24 16.96
N HIS A 52 12.46 -3.97 16.49
CA HIS A 52 13.58 -3.60 17.36
C HIS A 52 13.45 -2.19 17.95
N LEU A 53 12.80 -1.26 17.25
CA LEU A 53 12.57 0.09 17.76
C LEU A 53 11.40 0.13 18.77
N CYS A 54 10.30 -0.54 18.46
CA CYS A 54 9.11 -0.66 19.29
C CYS A 54 8.28 -1.88 18.86
N GLU A 55 8.32 -2.92 19.69
CA GLU A 55 7.61 -4.19 19.45
C GLU A 55 6.12 -3.98 19.12
N ALA A 56 5.43 -3.11 19.85
CA ALA A 56 4.01 -2.82 19.61
C ALA A 56 3.73 -2.24 18.20
N VAL A 57 4.64 -1.42 17.66
CA VAL A 57 4.50 -0.88 16.29
C VAL A 57 4.79 -1.98 15.26
N GLY A 58 5.82 -2.81 15.50
CA GLY A 58 6.14 -3.97 14.67
C GLY A 58 4.97 -4.96 14.55
N VAL A 59 4.32 -5.30 15.66
CA VAL A 59 3.15 -6.19 15.67
C VAL A 59 1.95 -5.55 14.95
N LYS A 60 1.70 -4.25 15.17
CA LYS A 60 0.65 -3.51 14.44
C LYS A 60 0.89 -3.50 12.92
N LEU A 61 2.14 -3.37 12.48
CA LEU A 61 2.49 -3.41 11.06
C LEU A 61 2.12 -4.75 10.42
N ILE A 62 2.40 -5.88 11.09
CA ILE A 62 1.99 -7.20 10.60
C ILE A 62 0.48 -7.29 10.47
N TRP A 63 -0.27 -6.89 11.50
CA TRP A 63 -1.73 -6.97 11.47
C TRP A 63 -2.35 -6.14 10.35
N VAL A 64 -1.89 -4.90 10.16
CA VAL A 64 -2.38 -4.05 9.08
C VAL A 64 -2.03 -4.62 7.71
N ALA A 65 -0.84 -5.18 7.54
CA ALA A 65 -0.45 -5.85 6.30
C ALA A 65 -1.33 -7.07 6.01
N VAL A 66 -1.54 -7.95 7.00
CA VAL A 66 -2.35 -9.18 6.85
C VAL A 66 -3.82 -8.87 6.57
N ILE A 67 -4.43 -7.99 7.37
CA ILE A 67 -5.84 -7.61 7.19
C ILE A 67 -6.01 -6.86 5.87
N GLY A 68 -5.08 -5.97 5.52
CA GLY A 68 -5.06 -5.25 4.26
C GLY A 68 -5.01 -6.19 3.07
N ASP A 69 -4.06 -7.14 3.06
CA ASP A 69 -3.96 -8.12 1.97
C ASP A 69 -5.22 -8.98 1.85
N TRP A 70 -5.76 -9.43 2.98
CA TRP A 70 -7.01 -10.20 2.99
C TRP A 70 -8.19 -9.42 2.41
N LEU A 71 -8.38 -8.17 2.82
CA LEU A 71 -9.43 -7.29 2.26
C LEU A 71 -9.20 -7.02 0.77
N ASN A 72 -7.94 -6.92 0.33
CA ASN A 72 -7.60 -6.71 -1.07
C ASN A 72 -8.03 -7.92 -1.90
N LEU A 73 -7.69 -9.12 -1.43
CA LEU A 73 -8.09 -10.37 -2.06
C LEU A 73 -9.61 -10.48 -2.14
N VAL A 74 -10.33 -10.29 -1.03
CA VAL A 74 -11.80 -10.33 -1.00
C VAL A 74 -12.40 -9.32 -1.99
N SER A 75 -11.87 -8.09 -2.04
CA SER A 75 -12.35 -7.06 -2.97
C SER A 75 -12.10 -7.44 -4.42
N LYS A 76 -10.94 -8.02 -4.74
CA LYS A 76 -10.62 -8.54 -6.08
C LYS A 76 -11.60 -9.63 -6.53
N TRP A 77 -12.02 -10.52 -5.61
CA TRP A 77 -13.03 -11.53 -5.89
C TRP A 77 -14.43 -10.95 -6.14
N ILE A 78 -14.77 -9.83 -5.52
CA ILE A 78 -16.10 -9.21 -5.67
C ILE A 78 -16.17 -8.36 -6.95
N LEU A 79 -15.11 -7.59 -7.23
CA LEU A 79 -15.13 -6.57 -8.28
C LEU A 79 -14.76 -7.09 -9.66
N PHE A 80 -14.08 -8.24 -9.77
CA PHE A 80 -13.69 -8.87 -11.04
C PHE A 80 -13.07 -7.89 -12.06
N GLY A 81 -12.29 -6.92 -11.57
CA GLY A 81 -11.70 -5.88 -12.42
C GLY A 81 -10.74 -6.46 -13.45
N GLN A 82 -11.04 -6.29 -14.74
CA GLN A 82 -10.14 -6.67 -15.82
C GLN A 82 -8.92 -5.76 -15.85
N ARG A 83 -7.71 -6.34 -16.01
CA ARG A 83 -6.50 -5.51 -16.13
C ARG A 83 -6.54 -4.76 -17.48
N PRO A 84 -6.04 -3.51 -17.53
CA PRO A 84 -6.08 -2.66 -18.74
C PRO A 84 -5.49 -3.32 -20.00
N TYR A 85 -4.44 -4.13 -19.86
CA TYR A 85 -3.77 -4.78 -20.98
C TYR A 85 -4.55 -5.96 -21.58
N TRP A 86 -5.42 -6.61 -20.80
CA TRP A 86 -6.36 -7.62 -21.29
C TRP A 86 -7.53 -6.93 -21.98
N TRP A 87 -8.15 -5.96 -21.29
CA TRP A 87 -9.31 -5.25 -21.80
C TRP A 87 -9.04 -4.56 -23.14
N VAL A 88 -7.90 -3.88 -23.31
CA VAL A 88 -7.57 -3.18 -24.58
C VAL A 88 -7.46 -4.12 -25.78
N ARG A 89 -7.15 -5.41 -25.56
CA ARG A 89 -7.02 -6.43 -26.62
C ARG A 89 -8.35 -7.13 -26.93
N GLU A 90 -9.23 -7.20 -25.95
CA GLU A 90 -10.50 -7.94 -26.04
C GLU A 90 -11.69 -7.03 -26.36
N THR A 91 -11.57 -5.73 -26.12
CA THR A 91 -12.66 -4.77 -26.33
C THR A 91 -12.90 -4.45 -27.81
N GLY A 92 -14.18 -4.42 -28.20
CA GLY A 92 -14.64 -3.86 -29.48
C GLY A 92 -14.74 -2.33 -29.48
N TYR A 93 -14.47 -1.66 -28.35
CA TYR A 93 -14.70 -0.23 -28.13
C TYR A 93 -13.99 0.66 -29.15
N TYR A 94 -12.76 0.31 -29.56
CA TYR A 94 -12.00 1.09 -30.53
C TYR A 94 -12.41 0.82 -31.99
N GLY A 95 -13.19 -0.23 -32.27
CA GLY A 95 -13.67 -0.55 -33.63
C GLY A 95 -12.55 -0.58 -34.68
N ASN A 96 -12.63 0.32 -35.67
CA ASN A 96 -11.62 0.48 -36.73
C ASN A 96 -10.49 1.46 -36.37
N ALA A 97 -10.53 2.09 -35.19
CA ALA A 97 -9.49 2.99 -34.74
C ALA A 97 -8.29 2.21 -34.18
N SER A 98 -7.09 2.78 -34.31
CA SER A 98 -5.89 2.20 -33.70
C SER A 98 -6.01 2.22 -32.17
N SER A 99 -6.00 1.04 -31.56
CA SER A 99 -5.98 0.90 -30.10
C SER A 99 -4.61 1.33 -29.56
N PRO A 100 -4.54 2.03 -28.42
CA PRO A 100 -3.29 2.49 -27.83
C PRO A 100 -2.40 1.31 -27.41
N LEU A 101 -1.11 1.38 -27.72
CA LEU A 101 -0.15 0.32 -27.42
C LEU A 101 0.44 0.52 -26.02
N ILE A 102 -0.06 -0.23 -25.04
CA ILE A 102 0.46 -0.19 -23.66
C ILE A 102 1.59 -1.22 -23.48
N GLN A 103 2.70 -0.78 -22.90
CA GLN A 103 3.83 -1.64 -22.55
C GLN A 103 3.60 -2.36 -21.21
N GLN A 104 4.08 -3.61 -21.10
CA GLN A 104 4.11 -4.36 -19.83
C GLN A 104 5.49 -4.26 -19.18
N PHE A 105 5.51 -4.13 -17.86
CA PHE A 105 6.72 -4.11 -17.05
C PHE A 105 6.70 -5.29 -16.08
N PRO A 106 7.86 -5.73 -15.54
CA PRO A 106 7.90 -6.85 -14.60
C PRO A 106 6.94 -6.69 -13.41
N ALA A 107 6.75 -5.47 -12.92
CA ALA A 107 5.83 -5.14 -11.82
C ALA A 107 4.34 -5.20 -12.23
N THR A 108 4.01 -5.17 -13.53
CA THR A 108 2.62 -5.23 -14.02
C THR A 108 2.23 -6.62 -14.54
N CYS A 109 3.16 -7.57 -14.57
CA CYS A 109 2.95 -8.97 -14.95
C CYS A 109 2.30 -9.81 -13.82
N GLU A 110 1.24 -9.29 -13.21
CA GLU A 110 0.46 -10.00 -12.21
C GLU A 110 -0.63 -10.86 -12.86
N THR A 111 -0.84 -12.07 -12.32
CA THR A 111 -1.85 -13.04 -12.79
C THR A 111 -3.26 -12.82 -12.19
N GLY A 112 -3.41 -11.91 -11.23
CA GLY A 112 -4.67 -11.63 -10.54
C GLY A 112 -5.45 -10.43 -11.09
N ALA A 113 -6.71 -10.29 -10.67
CA ALA A 113 -7.57 -9.15 -11.00
C ALA A 113 -6.90 -7.80 -10.70
N GLY A 114 -7.24 -6.78 -11.51
CA GLY A 114 -6.60 -5.47 -11.48
C GLY A 114 -7.06 -4.55 -10.36
N ASP A 115 -8.31 -4.71 -9.94
CA ASP A 115 -8.97 -3.77 -9.04
C ASP A 115 -9.45 -4.45 -7.74
N PRO A 116 -9.15 -3.87 -6.56
CA PRO A 116 -8.24 -2.75 -6.30
C PRO A 116 -6.76 -3.16 -6.28
N SER A 117 -5.85 -2.21 -6.54
CA SER A 117 -4.40 -2.46 -6.50
C SER A 117 -3.90 -2.87 -5.11
N GLY A 118 -3.30 -4.06 -5.02
CA GLY A 118 -2.74 -4.59 -3.76
C GLY A 118 -1.56 -3.78 -3.25
N HIS A 119 -0.65 -3.40 -4.14
CA HIS A 119 0.49 -2.53 -3.81
C HIS A 119 0.03 -1.18 -3.25
N ALA A 120 -0.98 -0.55 -3.86
CA ALA A 120 -1.47 0.74 -3.39
C ALA A 120 -2.16 0.62 -2.02
N MET A 121 -3.06 -0.36 -1.87
CA MET A 121 -3.82 -0.51 -0.63
C MET A 121 -2.96 -0.97 0.54
N GLY A 122 -2.07 -1.93 0.30
CA GLY A 122 -1.13 -2.44 1.29
C GLY A 122 -0.13 -1.38 1.73
N SER A 123 0.50 -0.68 0.79
CA SER A 123 1.43 0.41 1.12
C SER A 123 0.74 1.52 1.89
N ALA A 124 -0.47 1.94 1.51
CA ALA A 124 -1.22 2.97 2.25
C ALA A 124 -1.40 2.62 3.73
N GLY A 125 -1.81 1.37 4.04
CA GLY A 125 -1.96 0.92 5.42
C GLY A 125 -0.64 0.88 6.18
N VAL A 126 0.40 0.31 5.57
CA VAL A 126 1.74 0.17 6.18
C VAL A 126 2.38 1.53 6.44
N TYR A 127 2.41 2.41 5.44
CA TYR A 127 2.98 3.75 5.58
C TYR A 127 2.21 4.60 6.58
N TYR A 128 0.89 4.45 6.69
CA TYR A 128 0.10 5.12 7.72
C TYR A 128 0.58 4.75 9.13
N VAL A 129 0.78 3.45 9.41
CA VAL A 129 1.31 2.98 10.71
C VAL A 129 2.72 3.52 10.96
N MET A 130 3.59 3.49 9.95
CA MET A 130 4.96 3.99 10.11
C MET A 130 4.99 5.50 10.36
N VAL A 131 4.25 6.29 9.58
CA VAL A 131 4.23 7.76 9.72
C VAL A 131 3.62 8.17 11.05
N THR A 132 2.51 7.55 11.46
CA THR A 132 1.90 7.85 12.77
C THR A 132 2.84 7.50 13.92
N ALA A 133 3.55 6.37 13.87
CA ALA A 133 4.56 6.01 14.86
C ALA A 133 5.74 6.99 14.90
N LEU A 134 6.25 7.41 13.72
CA LEU A 134 7.31 8.41 13.63
C LEU A 134 6.87 9.76 14.22
N LEU A 135 5.67 10.22 13.89
CA LEU A 135 5.12 11.47 14.41
C LEU A 135 5.03 11.44 15.93
N VAL A 136 4.54 10.34 16.52
CA VAL A 136 4.50 10.17 17.98
C VAL A 136 5.90 10.22 18.57
N GLN A 137 6.88 9.53 17.99
CA GLN A 137 8.26 9.54 18.48
C GLN A 137 8.90 10.92 18.39
N ILE A 138 8.74 11.63 17.26
CA ILE A 138 9.26 12.99 17.07
C ILE A 138 8.62 13.95 18.07
N TRP A 139 7.31 13.84 18.27
CA TRP A 139 6.58 14.69 19.20
C TRP A 139 7.07 14.50 20.64
N GLN A 140 7.28 13.24 21.04
CA GLN A 140 7.93 12.91 22.30
C GLN A 140 9.35 13.54 22.35
N LEU A 141 10.21 13.34 21.36
CA LEU A 141 11.57 13.92 21.38
C LEU A 141 11.57 15.46 21.51
N GLN A 142 10.58 16.15 20.96
CA GLN A 142 10.44 17.60 21.10
C GLN A 142 10.08 18.02 22.54
N GLU A 143 9.20 17.27 23.21
CA GLU A 143 8.92 17.49 24.64
C GLU A 143 10.15 17.20 25.51
N TRP A 144 10.93 16.16 25.19
CA TRP A 144 12.14 15.79 25.92
C TRP A 144 13.30 16.77 25.70
N GLY A 145 13.41 17.42 24.54
CA GLY A 145 14.36 18.51 24.30
C GLY A 145 14.09 19.76 25.17
N SER A 146 12.87 19.88 25.70
CA SER A 146 12.47 20.93 26.65
C SER A 146 12.75 20.53 28.11
N CYS A 147 13.03 19.25 28.40
CA CYS A 147 13.35 18.72 29.71
C CYS A 147 14.81 18.27 29.78
N LEU A 148 15.70 19.19 30.16
CA LEU A 148 17.10 18.93 30.46
C LEU A 148 17.28 18.16 31.79
N PHE A 149 16.78 16.93 31.96
CA PHE A 149 17.23 15.99 33.01
C PHE A 149 16.68 14.56 32.77
N PRO A 150 17.50 13.49 32.79
CA PRO A 150 17.10 12.19 32.26
C PRO A 150 16.47 11.30 33.31
N ARG A 151 15.27 10.78 33.05
CA ARG A 151 14.84 9.46 33.55
C ARG A 151 13.79 8.83 32.63
N CYS A 152 14.27 7.90 31.81
CA CYS A 152 13.64 6.69 31.28
C CYS A 152 12.12 6.71 31.00
N CYS A 153 11.72 6.60 29.72
CA CYS A 153 10.40 6.08 29.34
C CYS A 153 10.47 5.18 28.09
N CYS A 154 10.79 3.90 28.29
CA CYS A 154 10.22 2.82 27.48
C CYS A 154 8.77 2.49 27.92
N GLY A 155 8.00 3.49 28.37
CA GLY A 155 6.82 3.33 29.21
C GLY A 155 5.46 3.54 28.55
N ALA A 156 5.34 3.42 27.22
CA ALA A 156 4.05 3.56 26.53
C ALA A 156 3.77 2.40 25.56
N CYS A 157 3.99 1.16 26.01
CA CYS A 157 3.25 0.01 25.49
C CYS A 157 2.03 -0.21 26.40
N PRO A 158 0.78 -0.05 25.91
CA PRO A 158 -0.38 -0.45 26.67
C PRO A 158 -0.57 -1.96 26.47
N GLU A 159 0.00 -2.77 27.36
CA GLU A 159 -0.30 -4.20 27.42
C GLU A 159 -0.65 -4.61 28.86
N ASN A 160 -1.83 -5.24 28.97
CA ASN A 160 -2.31 -6.07 30.08
C ASN A 160 -2.60 -5.38 31.41
N THR A 161 -3.85 -4.90 31.55
CA THR A 161 -4.57 -5.03 32.82
C THR A 161 -5.17 -6.43 32.94
N PRO A 162 -4.65 -7.33 33.79
CA PRO A 162 -5.45 -8.45 34.24
C PRO A 162 -6.50 -7.92 35.23
N GLN A 163 -7.77 -8.07 34.88
CA GLN A 163 -8.82 -8.17 35.90
C GLN A 163 -8.46 -9.37 36.79
N ILE A 164 -8.32 -9.17 38.11
CA ILE A 164 -8.79 -10.05 39.21
C ILE A 164 -8.02 -9.75 40.52
N LEU A 165 -8.82 -9.45 41.56
CA LEU A 165 -8.61 -9.56 43.02
C LEU A 165 -7.68 -8.56 43.75
N LEU A 166 -8.26 -7.76 44.66
CA LEU A 166 -8.32 -8.06 46.11
C LEU A 166 -9.11 -6.95 46.88
N ILE A 167 -10.21 -7.38 47.51
CA ILE A 167 -10.70 -7.05 48.88
C ILE A 167 -10.77 -5.56 49.27
N GLU A 168 -11.98 -4.98 49.20
CA GLU A 168 -12.88 -4.78 50.35
C GLU A 168 -14.34 -4.99 49.91
#